data_AF-A0A922HU16-F1
#
_entry.id   AF-A0A922HU16-F1
#
_cell.length_a   1.000
_cell.length_b   1.000
_cell.length_c   1.000
_cell.angle_alpha   90.00
_cell.angle_beta   90.00
_cell.angle_gamma   90.00
#
_symmetry.space_group_name_H-M   'P 1'
#
loop_
_entity.id
_entity.type
_entity.pdbx_description
1 polymer ?
#
loop_
_entity_poly.entity_id
_entity_poly.type
_entity_poly.pdbx_seq_one_letter_code
_entity_poly.pdbx_strand_id
1 'polypeptide(L)'
;MAELSTLLQFYMSMPPVTRAYTTACVLTTLAVQLELVSPFQLYFNPNLIFQKFQIWRLVTTFLFHGPLGFSFMFNIIFTYRHCAMLEEGTFRSRTADFCYMFLIGASLMCIMGFP
;
A
#
# COMPACT_ATOMS: atom_id res chain seq x y z
N MET A 1 -2.82 19.63 -22.39
CA MET A 1 -3.69 18.45 -22.59
C MET A 1 -2.89 17.20 -23.00
N ALA A 2 -1.89 17.31 -23.89
CA ALA A 2 -1.03 16.17 -24.26
C ALA A 2 -0.30 15.50 -23.07
N GLU A 3 0.22 16.29 -22.11
CA GLU A 3 0.90 15.77 -20.92
C GLU A 3 -0.02 15.00 -19.94
N LEU A 4 -1.28 15.41 -19.84
CA LEU A 4 -2.23 14.68 -19.00
C LEU A 4 -2.59 13.32 -19.62
N SER A 5 -2.69 13.26 -20.95
CA SER A 5 -2.93 12.00 -21.65
C SER A 5 -1.75 11.04 -21.54
N THR A 6 -0.51 11.50 -21.58
CA THR A 6 0.68 10.62 -21.42
C THR A 6 0.74 10.05 -20.00
N LEU A 7 0.45 10.86 -18.98
CA LEU A 7 0.36 10.40 -17.59
C LEU A 7 -0.78 9.40 -17.37
N LEU A 8 -1.96 9.68 -17.93
CA LEU A 8 -3.09 8.76 -17.84
C LEU A 8 -2.77 7.43 -18.53
N GLN A 9 -2.12 7.45 -19.70
CA GLN A 9 -1.69 6.24 -20.40
C GLN A 9 -0.69 5.44 -19.57
N PHE A 10 0.30 6.10 -18.96
CA PHE A 10 1.25 5.45 -18.06
C PHE A 10 0.54 4.81 -16.86
N TYR A 11 -0.37 5.54 -16.21
CA TYR A 11 -1.17 5.03 -15.09
C TYR A 11 -2.05 3.85 -15.52
N MET A 12 -2.69 3.93 -16.69
CA MET A 12 -3.52 2.84 -17.21
C MET A 12 -2.71 1.62 -17.66
N SER A 13 -1.45 1.80 -18.06
CA SER A 13 -0.55 0.69 -18.39
C SER A 13 -0.09 -0.12 -17.18
N MET A 14 -0.22 0.42 -15.97
CA MET A 14 0.14 -0.33 -14.76
C MET A 14 -0.82 -1.49 -14.52
N PRO A 15 -0.30 -2.65 -14.06
CA PRO A 15 -1.13 -3.76 -13.61
C PRO A 15 -2.15 -3.33 -12.54
N PRO A 16 -3.36 -3.92 -12.54
CA PRO A 16 -4.47 -3.43 -11.74
C PRO A 16 -4.21 -3.43 -10.23
N VAL A 17 -3.58 -4.47 -9.67
CA VAL A 17 -3.34 -4.56 -8.22
C VAL A 17 -2.19 -3.64 -7.82
N THR A 18 -1.11 -3.64 -8.58
CA THR A 18 0.03 -2.74 -8.38
C THR A 18 -0.41 -1.28 -8.42
N ARG A 19 -1.26 -0.91 -9.38
CA ARG A 19 -1.83 0.43 -9.51
C ARG A 19 -2.68 0.81 -8.30
N ALA A 20 -3.57 -0.07 -7.86
CA ALA A 20 -4.40 0.18 -6.70
C ALA A 20 -3.56 0.35 -5.43
N TYR A 21 -2.55 -0.51 -5.24
CA TYR A 21 -1.67 -0.50 -4.08
C TYR A 21 -0.79 0.76 -4.02
N THR A 22 -0.14 1.12 -5.13
CA THR A 22 0.69 2.35 -5.17
C THR A 22 -0.14 3.60 -4.99
N THR A 23 -1.34 3.65 -5.57
CA THR A 23 -2.29 4.76 -5.37
C THR A 23 -2.69 4.86 -3.89
N ALA A 24 -3.01 3.73 -3.25
CA ALA A 24 -3.33 3.71 -1.83
C ALA A 24 -2.17 4.20 -0.96
N CYS A 25 -0.93 3.79 -1.25
CA CYS A 25 0.26 4.28 -0.55
C CYS A 25 0.40 5.80 -0.67
N VAL A 26 0.31 6.35 -1.89
CA VAL A 26 0.41 7.80 -2.14
C VAL A 26 -0.72 8.55 -1.42
N LEU A 27 -1.96 8.06 -1.49
CA LEU A 27 -3.10 8.67 -0.81
C LEU A 27 -2.93 8.68 0.72
N THR A 28 -2.45 7.57 1.31
CA THR A 28 -2.22 7.52 2.76
C THR A 28 -1.12 8.47 3.21
N THR A 29 -0.03 8.59 2.44
CA THR A 29 1.04 9.53 2.75
C THR A 29 0.60 10.99 2.56
N LEU A 30 -0.21 11.28 1.54
CA LEU A 30 -0.81 12.61 1.36
C LEU A 30 -1.77 12.96 2.50
N ALA A 31 -2.59 12.03 2.97
CA ALA A 31 -3.49 12.26 4.10
C ALA A 31 -2.73 12.62 5.38
N VAL A 32 -1.56 12.01 5.59
CA VAL A 32 -0.65 12.38 6.69
C VAL A 32 -0.03 13.75 6.47
N GLN A 33 0.41 14.05 5.25
CA GLN A 33 1.05 15.33 4.92
C GLN A 33 0.08 16.51 5.05
N LEU A 34 -1.19 16.30 4.74
CA LEU A 34 -2.26 17.29 4.89
C LEU A 34 -2.78 17.39 6.33
N GLU A 35 -2.14 16.68 7.28
CA GLU A 35 -2.52 16.63 8.69
C GLU A 35 -3.95 16.13 8.94
N LEU A 36 -4.57 15.45 7.95
CA LEU A 36 -5.90 14.85 8.10
C LEU A 36 -5.85 13.63 9.04
N VAL A 37 -4.72 12.93 9.05
CA VAL A 37 -4.48 11.76 9.90
C VAL A 37 -3.09 11.85 10.51
N SER A 38 -2.98 11.63 11.82
CA SER A 38 -1.68 11.59 12.49
C SER A 38 -0.96 10.27 12.17
N PRO A 39 0.38 10.26 11.97
CA PRO A 39 1.15 9.02 11.81
C PRO A 39 0.90 8.00 12.93
N PHE A 40 0.68 8.46 14.16
CA PHE A 40 0.38 7.60 15.32
C PHE A 40 -0.95 6.84 15.18
N GLN A 41 -1.87 7.32 14.34
CA GLN A 41 -3.14 6.65 14.07
C GLN A 41 -3.01 5.52 13.03
N LEU A 42 -1.91 5.49 12.27
CA LEU A 42 -1.64 4.49 11.24
C LEU A 42 -0.78 3.32 11.75
N TYR A 43 -0.04 3.54 12.84
CA TYR A 43 0.80 2.52 13.46
C TYR A 43 -0.02 1.33 13.98
N PHE A 44 0.53 0.13 13.82
CA PHE A 44 -0.08 -1.09 14.30
C PHE A 44 -0.06 -1.13 15.83
N ASN A 45 -1.24 -1.11 16.44
CA ASN A 45 -1.38 -1.24 17.89
C ASN A 45 -2.44 -2.29 18.21
N PRO A 46 -2.04 -3.51 18.62
CA PRO A 46 -2.95 -4.63 18.81
C PRO A 46 -4.01 -4.38 19.89
N ASN A 47 -3.63 -3.70 20.98
CA ASN A 47 -4.55 -3.36 22.07
C ASN A 47 -5.68 -2.43 21.60
N LEU A 48 -5.34 -1.40 20.82
CA LEU A 48 -6.35 -0.46 20.28
C LEU A 48 -7.24 -1.09 19.21
N ILE A 49 -6.71 -2.05 18.45
CA ILE A 49 -7.48 -2.77 17.43
C ILE A 49 -8.58 -3.60 18.10
N PHE A 50 -8.25 -4.38 19.14
CA PHE A 50 -9.22 -5.24 19.82
C PHE A 50 -10.11 -4.50 20.82
N GLN A 51 -9.57 -3.55 21.59
CA GLN A 51 -10.35 -2.88 22.63
C GLN A 51 -11.20 -1.72 22.10
N LYS A 52 -10.78 -1.08 21.01
CA LYS A 52 -11.46 0.10 20.44
C LYS A 52 -11.91 -0.08 18.98
N PHE A 53 -11.87 -1.31 18.47
CA PHE A 53 -12.33 -1.66 17.11
C PHE A 53 -11.72 -0.78 16.00
N GLN A 54 -10.45 -0.37 16.14
CA GLN A 54 -9.75 0.44 15.13
C GLN A 54 -9.22 -0.42 13.97
N ILE A 55 -10.12 -1.07 13.24
CA ILE A 55 -9.81 -2.09 12.21
C ILE A 55 -9.00 -1.50 11.04
N TRP A 56 -9.16 -0.21 10.73
CA TRP A 56 -8.42 0.46 9.66
C TRP A 56 -6.90 0.35 9.84
N ARG A 57 -6.39 0.25 11.08
CA ARG A 57 -4.96 0.09 11.36
C ARG A 57 -4.37 -1.16 10.70
N LEU A 58 -5.16 -2.22 10.57
CA LEU A 58 -4.73 -3.46 9.91
C LEU A 58 -4.37 -3.24 8.45
N VAL A 59 -5.01 -2.28 7.78
CA VAL A 59 -4.75 -1.99 6.37
C VAL A 59 -3.74 -0.85 6.23
N THR A 60 -3.93 0.23 6.98
CA THR A 60 -3.10 1.44 6.84
C THR A 60 -1.64 1.24 7.22
N THR A 61 -1.32 0.28 8.10
CA THR A 61 0.07 -0.03 8.45
C THR A 61 0.87 -0.54 7.25
N PHE A 62 0.24 -1.28 6.32
CA PHE A 62 0.93 -1.76 5.11
C PHE A 62 1.05 -0.70 4.03
N LEU A 63 0.16 0.30 4.03
CA LEU A 63 0.12 1.34 3.01
C LEU A 63 1.06 2.51 3.33
N PHE A 64 1.30 2.79 4.62
CA PHE A 64 2.11 3.94 5.03
C PHE A 64 3.61 3.61 5.05
N HIS A 65 4.35 4.18 4.10
CA HIS A 65 5.80 3.96 3.94
C HIS A 65 6.67 5.09 4.56
N GLY A 66 6.08 5.92 5.41
CA GLY A 66 6.75 7.08 6.04
C GLY A 66 6.34 8.45 5.48
N PRO A 67 6.86 9.54 6.07
CA PRO A 67 6.57 10.91 5.64
C PRO A 67 7.17 11.21 4.25
N LEU A 68 6.64 12.23 3.57
CA LEU A 68 7.16 12.65 2.27
C LEU A 68 8.63 13.07 2.37
N GLY A 69 9.46 12.49 1.51
CA GLY A 69 10.89 12.75 1.44
C GLY A 69 11.57 11.75 0.51
N PHE A 70 12.90 11.83 0.41
CA PHE A 70 13.68 10.91 -0.44
C PHE A 70 13.48 9.45 -0.05
N SER A 71 13.39 9.14 1.26
CA SER A 71 13.14 7.78 1.74
C SER A 71 11.81 7.22 1.24
N PHE A 72 10.74 8.01 1.30
CA PHE A 72 9.43 7.60 0.76
C PHE A 72 9.49 7.37 -0.75
N MET A 73 10.16 8.26 -1.49
CA MET A 73 10.32 8.11 -2.94
C MET A 73 11.00 6.80 -3.31
N PHE A 74 12.10 6.45 -2.65
CA PHE A 74 12.76 5.16 -2.89
C PHE A 74 11.88 3.97 -2.51
N ASN A 75 11.22 4.04 -1.34
CA ASN A 75 10.32 2.98 -0.89
C ASN A 75 9.19 2.72 -1.90
N ILE A 76 8.51 3.77 -2.39
CA ILE A 76 7.40 3.59 -3.33
C ILE A 76 7.89 3.09 -4.70
N ILE A 77 9.06 3.51 -5.16
CA ILE A 77 9.66 3.01 -6.40
C ILE A 77 9.99 1.52 -6.27
N PHE A 78 10.63 1.11 -5.17
CA PHE A 78 10.93 -0.31 -4.95
C PHE A 78 9.64 -1.12 -4.83
N THR A 79 8.68 -0.66 -4.05
CA THR A 79 7.37 -1.30 -3.90
C THR A 79 6.67 -1.47 -5.24
N TYR A 80 6.58 -0.41 -6.04
CA TYR A 80 6.00 -0.46 -7.39
C TYR A 80 6.68 -1.50 -8.27
N ARG A 81 8.01 -1.47 -8.35
CA ARG A 81 8.77 -2.39 -9.22
C ARG A 81 8.62 -3.85 -8.81
N HIS A 82 8.62 -4.14 -7.50
CA HIS A 82 8.44 -5.50 -7.01
C HIS A 82 7.01 -6.00 -7.25
N CYS A 83 6.00 -5.17 -6.99
CA CYS A 83 4.61 -5.54 -7.22
C CYS A 83 4.35 -5.80 -8.72
N ALA A 84 4.81 -4.90 -9.59
CA ALA A 84 4.65 -5.05 -11.04
C ALA A 84 5.35 -6.32 -11.54
N MET A 85 6.58 -6.59 -11.09
CA MET A 85 7.33 -7.80 -11.46
C MET A 85 6.62 -9.08 -11.04
N LEU A 86 6.01 -9.11 -9.85
CA LEU A 86 5.26 -10.27 -9.37
C LEU A 86 3.94 -10.45 -10.13
N GLU A 87 3.20 -9.36 -10.35
CA GLU A 87 1.89 -9.39 -11.00
C GLU A 87 1.98 -9.74 -12.50
N GLU A 88 2.99 -9.21 -13.20
CA GLU A 88 3.22 -9.49 -14.64
C GLU A 88 4.04 -10.75 -14.89
N GLY A 89 4.91 -11.13 -13.95
CA GLY A 89 5.77 -12.31 -14.04
C GLY A 89 5.10 -13.55 -13.47
N THR A 90 5.24 -13.73 -12.15
CA THR A 90 4.83 -14.95 -11.43
C THR A 90 3.31 -15.18 -11.44
N PHE A 91 2.53 -14.11 -11.31
CA PHE A 91 1.07 -14.17 -11.19
C PHE A 91 0.34 -13.68 -12.44
N ARG A 92 1.00 -13.76 -13.61
CA ARG A 92 0.41 -13.34 -14.88
C ARG A 92 -0.93 -14.05 -15.11
N SER A 93 -1.99 -13.29 -15.36
CA SER A 93 -3.37 -13.80 -15.52
C SER A 93 -3.95 -14.52 -14.28
N ARG A 94 -3.28 -14.47 -13.12
CA ARG A 94 -3.69 -15.05 -11.84
C ARG A 94 -3.74 -13.98 -10.75
N THR A 95 -4.35 -12.84 -11.07
CA THR A 95 -4.46 -11.68 -10.18
C THR A 95 -5.13 -12.03 -8.84
N ALA A 96 -6.06 -12.99 -8.82
CA ALA A 96 -6.68 -13.47 -7.59
C ALA A 96 -5.66 -14.12 -6.63
N ASP A 97 -4.72 -14.90 -7.15
CA ASP A 97 -3.69 -15.56 -6.33
C ASP A 97 -2.67 -14.55 -5.79
N PHE A 98 -2.40 -13.49 -6.55
CA PHE A 98 -1.59 -12.36 -6.09
C PHE A 98 -2.27 -11.62 -4.93
N CYS A 99 -3.56 -11.31 -5.05
CA CYS A 99 -4.33 -10.72 -3.95
C CYS A 99 -4.35 -11.64 -2.72
N TYR A 100 -4.49 -12.96 -2.93
CA TYR A 100 -4.46 -13.94 -1.86
C TYR A 100 -3.10 -13.98 -1.14
N MET A 101 -2.00 -13.87 -1.89
CA MET A 101 -0.65 -13.73 -1.32
C MET A 101 -0.55 -12.49 -0.42
N PHE A 102 -1.08 -11.34 -0.85
CA PHE A 102 -1.13 -10.12 -0.02
C PHE A 102 -1.92 -10.34 1.26
N LEU A 103 -3.10 -10.97 1.16
CA LEU A 103 -3.94 -11.25 2.33
C LEU A 103 -3.27 -12.21 3.31
N ILE A 104 -2.66 -13.29 2.82
CA ILE A 104 -1.90 -14.22 3.68
C ILE A 104 -0.74 -13.49 4.34
N GLY A 105 0.09 -12.78 3.57
CA GLY A 105 1.25 -12.07 4.11
C GLY A 105 0.87 -11.05 5.18
N ALA A 106 -0.17 -10.26 4.91
CA ALA A 106 -0.71 -9.31 5.87
C ALA A 106 -1.23 -10.00 7.14
N SER A 107 -2.01 -11.09 6.99
CA SER A 107 -2.56 -11.82 8.13
C SER A 107 -1.46 -12.43 9.01
N LEU A 108 -0.43 -13.03 8.41
CA LEU A 108 0.72 -13.60 9.14
C LEU A 108 1.49 -12.50 9.88
N MET A 109 1.75 -11.37 9.23
CA MET A 109 2.42 -10.24 9.88
C MET A 109 1.60 -9.68 11.04
N CYS A 110 0.28 -9.57 10.89
CA CYS A 110 -0.59 -9.18 11.99
C CYS A 110 -0.51 -10.19 13.14
N ILE A 111 -0.62 -11.49 12.87
CA ILE A 111 -0.52 -12.56 13.88
C ILE A 111 0.80 -12.49 14.65
N MET A 112 1.93 -12.36 13.94
CA MET A 112 3.26 -12.26 14.57
C MET A 112 3.46 -10.96 15.36
N GLY A 113 2.77 -9.89 14.98
CA GLY A 113 2.81 -8.60 15.67
C GLY A 113 1.96 -8.54 16.93
N PHE A 114 1.10 -9.54 17.18
CA PHE A 114 0.41 -9.68 18.46
C PHE A 114 1.40 -10.30 19.48
N PRO A 115 1.68 -9.60 20.61
CA PRO A 115 2.52 -10.14 21.68
C PRO A 115 1.87 -11.29 22.42
#